data_AF-A0A3N7DX04-F1
#
_entry.id   AF-A0A3N7DX04-F1
#
_cell.length_a   1.000
_cell.length_b   1.000
_cell.length_c   1.000
_cell.angle_alpha   90.00
_cell.angle_beta   90.00
_cell.angle_gamma   90.00
#
_symmetry.space_group_name_H-M   'P 1'
#
loop_
_entity.id
_entity.type
_entity.pdbx_description
1 polymer ?
#
loop_
_entity_poly.entity_id
_entity_poly.type
_entity_poly.pdbx_seq_one_letter_code
_entity_poly.pdbx_strand_id
1 'polypeptide(L)'
;MHNAYRTLVLGSTMASLLLLTACSGSSSPSSSEAKQAIQKSLGDCSIATISSFDKVNGIADGDNRYTLQVKYALEFAPLPENAKLLDDMNAQLTSHTDWVQWEKNEFIVKVRERIMANLHRTCPNMPRNVYGDYSQANITSYSSTIHIDYTYDNLRMVKSDNGWVGI
;
A
#
# COMPACT_ATOMS: atom_id res chain seq x y z
N MET A 1 43.77 -64.78 27.97
CA MET A 1 45.24 -64.88 27.80
C MET A 1 45.55 -64.65 26.32
N HIS A 2 46.37 -63.62 26.01
CA HIS A 2 47.16 -63.31 24.78
C HIS A 2 46.54 -63.59 23.38
N ASN A 3 46.39 -62.65 22.45
CA ASN A 3 47.37 -61.76 21.78
C ASN A 3 46.59 -60.64 21.04
N ALA A 4 46.94 -59.35 21.08
CA ALA A 4 48.10 -58.61 20.54
C ALA A 4 47.78 -57.83 19.24
N TYR A 5 47.76 -56.50 19.43
CA TYR A 5 47.80 -55.34 18.53
C TYR A 5 48.31 -55.46 17.08
N ARG A 6 47.65 -54.72 16.18
CA ARG A 6 48.17 -53.57 15.37
C ARG A 6 47.14 -53.27 14.27
N THR A 7 46.63 -52.05 14.13
CA THR A 7 47.26 -51.04 13.27
C THR A 7 46.73 -49.66 13.65
N LEU A 8 47.65 -48.72 13.79
CA LEU A 8 47.46 -47.33 14.10
C LEU A 8 47.62 -46.54 12.79
N VAL A 9 46.60 -45.76 12.40
CA VAL A 9 46.80 -44.62 11.49
C VAL A 9 46.11 -43.42 12.13
N LEU A 10 46.94 -42.58 12.72
CA LEU A 10 46.66 -41.17 13.01
C LEU A 10 46.44 -40.45 11.67
N GLY A 11 45.38 -39.65 11.59
CA GLY A 11 45.07 -38.82 10.42
C GLY A 11 44.07 -37.74 10.77
N SER A 12 44.54 -36.74 11.51
CA SER A 12 43.84 -35.51 11.84
C SER A 12 43.53 -34.70 10.58
N THR A 13 42.27 -34.30 10.37
CA THR A 13 41.90 -32.98 9.83
C THR A 13 40.46 -32.65 10.20
N MET A 14 40.27 -31.87 11.27
CA MET A 14 39.22 -30.86 11.23
C MET A 14 39.62 -29.87 10.14
N ALA A 15 38.87 -29.85 9.04
CA ALA A 15 38.90 -28.77 8.07
C ALA A 15 37.45 -28.45 7.72
N SER A 16 36.89 -27.50 8.48
CA SER A 16 35.73 -26.73 8.10
C SER A 16 35.95 -26.18 6.69
N LEU A 17 34.98 -26.30 5.79
CA LEU A 17 34.75 -25.30 4.73
C LEU A 17 33.35 -25.46 4.16
N LEU A 18 32.49 -24.58 4.69
CA LEU A 18 31.43 -23.87 3.98
C LEU A 18 30.38 -24.73 3.25
N LEU A 19 29.29 -24.99 3.96
CA LEU A 19 27.97 -24.91 3.33
C LEU A 19 27.80 -23.48 2.80
N LEU A 20 28.35 -23.19 1.63
CA LEU A 20 27.90 -22.10 0.77
C LEU A 20 26.53 -22.50 0.20
N THR A 21 25.53 -22.62 1.07
CA THR A 21 24.18 -22.22 0.70
C THR A 21 24.04 -20.72 0.96
N ALA A 22 25.04 -19.94 0.56
CA ALA A 22 24.77 -18.61 0.06
C ALA A 22 24.28 -18.78 -1.39
N CYS A 23 23.09 -19.34 -1.55
CA CYS A 23 22.23 -18.85 -2.61
C CYS A 23 21.81 -17.45 -2.17
N SER A 24 22.74 -16.49 -2.26
CA SER A 24 22.52 -15.05 -2.17
C SER A 24 21.78 -14.55 -3.42
N GLY A 25 20.72 -15.27 -3.80
CA GLY A 25 19.65 -14.71 -4.60
C GLY A 25 18.70 -14.10 -3.59
N SER A 26 18.71 -12.77 -3.44
CA SER A 26 17.55 -12.11 -2.83
C SER A 26 16.36 -12.42 -3.73
N SER A 27 15.60 -13.48 -3.42
CA SER A 27 14.36 -13.80 -4.11
C SER A 27 13.54 -12.53 -4.19
N SER A 28 13.11 -12.15 -5.40
CA SER A 28 12.37 -10.90 -5.61
C SER A 28 11.16 -10.83 -4.67
N PRO A 29 10.70 -9.63 -4.28
CA PRO A 29 9.57 -9.52 -3.37
C PRO A 29 8.33 -10.23 -3.91
N SER A 30 7.62 -10.91 -3.03
CA SER A 30 6.33 -11.54 -3.34
C SER A 30 5.23 -10.50 -3.51
N SER A 31 4.14 -10.87 -4.20
CA SER A 31 2.97 -9.99 -4.35
C SER A 31 2.34 -9.63 -3.00
N SER A 32 2.36 -10.56 -2.03
CA SER A 32 1.85 -10.32 -0.68
C SER A 32 2.69 -9.30 0.09
N GLU A 33 4.02 -9.38 0.01
CA GLU A 33 4.91 -8.41 0.65
C GLU A 33 4.75 -7.02 0.02
N ALA A 34 4.64 -6.96 -1.31
CA ALA A 34 4.39 -5.71 -2.03
C ALA A 34 3.04 -5.08 -1.64
N LYS A 35 1.96 -5.89 -1.61
CA LYS A 35 0.64 -5.43 -1.17
C LYS A 35 0.68 -4.93 0.28
N GLN A 36 1.36 -5.65 1.17
CA GLN A 36 1.51 -5.24 2.57
C GLN A 36 2.30 -3.93 2.70
N ALA A 37 3.34 -3.73 1.90
CA ALA A 37 4.10 -2.50 1.89
C ALA A 37 3.25 -1.29 1.49
N ILE A 38 2.40 -1.43 0.47
CA ILE A 38 1.44 -0.38 0.07
C ILE A 38 0.41 -0.17 1.19
N GLN A 39 -0.15 -1.23 1.79
CA GLN A 39 -1.14 -1.07 2.85
C GLN A 39 -0.57 -0.29 4.04
N LYS A 40 0.69 -0.58 4.42
CA LYS A 40 1.40 0.16 5.47
C LYS A 40 1.66 1.61 5.07
N SER A 41 1.99 1.89 3.81
CA SER A 41 2.23 3.27 3.34
C SER A 41 0.96 4.13 3.36
N LEU A 42 -0.23 3.52 3.31
CA LEU A 42 -1.52 4.19 3.52
C LEU A 42 -1.76 4.59 4.99
N GLY A 43 -0.83 4.29 5.89
CA GLY A 43 -0.92 4.64 7.31
C GLY A 43 -1.98 3.85 8.07
N ASP A 44 -2.22 2.60 7.67
CA ASP A 44 -3.22 1.68 8.23
C ASP A 44 -4.65 2.26 8.26
N CYS A 45 -4.97 3.11 7.28
CA CYS A 45 -6.29 3.69 7.07
C CYS A 45 -7.38 2.60 6.95
N SER A 46 -8.32 2.57 7.91
CA SER A 46 -9.30 1.48 8.03
C SER A 46 -10.32 1.42 6.89
N ILE A 47 -10.51 2.51 6.16
CA ILE A 47 -11.45 2.57 5.04
C ILE A 47 -10.79 2.29 3.69
N ALA A 48 -9.45 2.23 3.64
CA ALA A 48 -8.71 2.04 2.39
C ALA A 48 -8.23 0.60 2.27
N THR A 49 -8.63 -0.07 1.21
CA THR A 49 -8.19 -1.44 0.89
C THR A 49 -7.58 -1.48 -0.50
N ILE A 50 -6.69 -2.45 -0.71
CA ILE A 50 -6.06 -2.69 -2.01
C ILE A 50 -6.78 -3.84 -2.71
N SER A 51 -7.27 -3.59 -3.93
CA SER A 51 -7.84 -4.60 -4.83
C SER A 51 -7.08 -4.64 -6.16
N SER A 52 -7.39 -5.64 -7.01
CA SER A 52 -6.83 -5.78 -8.36
C SER A 52 -5.30 -5.65 -8.46
N PHE A 53 -4.59 -6.24 -7.48
CA PHE A 53 -3.14 -6.11 -7.37
C PHE A 53 -2.41 -7.04 -8.34
N ASP A 54 -1.58 -6.47 -9.20
CA ASP A 54 -0.69 -7.16 -10.12
C ASP A 54 0.75 -6.67 -9.96
N LYS A 55 1.68 -7.61 -9.82
CA LYS A 55 3.13 -7.34 -9.96
C LYS A 55 3.48 -7.41 -11.44
N VAL A 56 3.64 -6.26 -12.08
CA VAL A 56 3.84 -6.16 -13.54
C VAL A 56 5.28 -6.48 -13.92
N ASN A 57 6.23 -5.86 -13.22
CA ASN A 57 7.65 -6.06 -13.47
C ASN A 57 8.45 -5.84 -12.17
N GLY A 58 9.71 -6.19 -12.17
CA GLY A 58 10.60 -5.86 -11.08
C GLY A 58 12.07 -5.96 -11.47
N ILE A 59 12.86 -5.04 -10.93
CA ILE A 59 14.28 -4.90 -11.23
C ILE A 59 15.04 -4.86 -9.90
N ALA A 60 16.09 -5.67 -9.79
CA ALA A 60 17.01 -5.59 -8.67
C ALA A 60 17.76 -4.24 -8.71
N ASP A 61 17.76 -3.50 -7.60
CA ASP A 61 18.35 -2.16 -7.48
C ASP A 61 19.51 -2.16 -6.48
N GLY A 62 20.42 -3.11 -6.67
CA GLY A 62 21.55 -3.38 -5.77
C GLY A 62 21.27 -4.46 -4.72
N ASP A 63 22.20 -4.59 -3.78
CA ASP A 63 22.12 -5.63 -2.74
C ASP A 63 20.91 -5.39 -1.84
N ASN A 64 20.08 -6.43 -1.69
CA ASN A 64 18.88 -6.42 -0.85
C ASN A 64 17.88 -5.31 -1.23
N ARG A 65 17.88 -4.83 -2.47
CA ARG A 65 16.99 -3.77 -2.95
C ARG A 65 16.30 -4.18 -4.24
N TYR A 66 15.05 -3.78 -4.36
CA TYR A 66 14.22 -4.10 -5.52
C TYR A 66 13.29 -2.94 -5.82
N THR A 67 13.13 -2.60 -7.09
CA THR A 67 12.04 -1.72 -7.55
C THR A 67 11.02 -2.59 -8.27
N LEU A 68 9.81 -2.65 -7.73
CA LEU A 68 8.67 -3.30 -8.38
C LEU A 68 7.85 -2.27 -9.14
N GLN A 69 7.44 -2.64 -10.34
CA GLN A 69 6.35 -1.97 -11.03
C GLN A 69 5.06 -2.73 -10.73
N VAL A 70 4.10 -2.06 -10.10
CA VAL A 70 2.83 -2.66 -9.68
C VAL A 70 1.65 -1.93 -10.29
N LYS A 71 0.56 -2.67 -10.44
CA LYS A 71 -0.77 -2.15 -10.73
C LYS A 71 -1.70 -2.55 -9.59
N TYR A 72 -2.56 -1.65 -9.14
CA TYR A 72 -3.55 -1.92 -8.11
C TYR A 72 -4.66 -0.87 -8.13
N ALA A 73 -5.77 -1.18 -7.47
CA ALA A 73 -6.79 -0.20 -7.14
C ALA A 73 -6.81 0.05 -5.63
N LEU A 74 -7.01 1.30 -5.25
CA LEU A 74 -7.44 1.64 -3.89
C LEU A 74 -8.96 1.74 -3.88
N GLU A 75 -9.57 1.01 -2.95
CA GLU A 75 -11.00 1.08 -2.67
C GLU A 75 -11.19 1.78 -1.33
N PHE A 76 -11.92 2.89 -1.35
CA PHE A 76 -12.28 3.61 -0.13
C PHE A 76 -13.74 3.32 0.20
N ALA A 77 -13.96 2.64 1.32
CA ALA A 77 -15.30 2.46 1.86
C ALA A 77 -15.95 3.83 2.13
N PRO A 78 -17.26 3.97 1.90
CA PRO A 78 -17.95 5.22 2.16
C PRO A 78 -17.94 5.56 3.65
N LEU A 79 -17.75 6.84 3.97
CA LEU A 79 -17.92 7.34 5.33
C LEU A 79 -19.39 7.71 5.55
N PRO A 80 -20.07 7.21 6.60
CA PRO A 80 -21.49 7.49 6.84
C PRO A 80 -21.82 8.98 6.93
N GLU A 81 -20.93 9.77 7.52
CA GLU A 81 -21.00 11.24 7.58
C GLU A 81 -21.00 11.94 6.22
N ASN A 82 -20.37 11.36 5.19
CA ASN A 82 -20.36 11.93 3.84
C ASN A 82 -21.72 11.77 3.17
N ALA A 83 -22.40 10.63 3.36
CA ALA A 83 -23.75 10.42 2.82
C ALA A 83 -24.71 11.50 3.33
N LYS A 84 -24.68 11.78 4.64
CA LYS A 84 -25.47 12.86 5.24
C LYS A 84 -25.14 14.24 4.66
N LEU A 85 -23.86 14.57 4.48
CA LEU A 85 -23.45 15.84 3.87
C LEU A 85 -23.98 15.99 2.45
N LEU A 86 -24.03 14.90 1.68
CA LEU A 86 -24.54 14.90 0.31
C LEU A 86 -26.06 15.03 0.27
N ASP A 87 -26.78 14.39 1.19
CA ASP A 87 -28.24 14.55 1.33
C ASP A 87 -28.60 16.00 1.69
N ASP A 88 -27.91 16.58 2.69
CA ASP A 88 -28.07 17.97 3.08
C ASP A 88 -27.73 18.91 1.91
N MET A 89 -26.65 18.64 1.17
CA MET A 89 -26.27 19.40 -0.01
C MET A 89 -27.37 19.38 -1.07
N ASN A 90 -27.92 18.21 -1.40
CA ASN A 90 -28.97 18.06 -2.40
C ASN A 90 -30.26 18.79 -1.99
N ALA A 91 -30.62 18.72 -0.70
CA ALA A 91 -31.76 19.45 -0.16
C ALA A 91 -31.57 20.98 -0.26
N GLN A 92 -30.38 21.49 0.05
CA GLN A 92 -30.05 22.92 -0.08
C GLN A 92 -30.09 23.39 -1.54
N LEU A 93 -29.47 22.62 -2.46
CA LEU A 93 -29.44 22.95 -3.89
C LEU A 93 -30.83 22.94 -4.53
N THR A 94 -31.75 22.12 -4.03
CA THR A 94 -33.12 22.03 -4.54
C THR A 94 -34.04 23.11 -3.95
N SER A 95 -33.84 23.47 -2.68
CA SER A 95 -34.65 24.49 -2.00
C SER A 95 -34.28 25.92 -2.41
N HIS A 96 -33.01 26.19 -2.72
CA HIS A 96 -32.54 27.52 -3.13
C HIS A 96 -32.58 27.67 -4.66
N THR A 97 -33.78 27.92 -5.19
CA THR A 97 -34.01 28.08 -6.63
C THR A 97 -33.44 29.37 -7.21
N ASP A 98 -33.13 30.34 -6.36
CA ASP A 98 -32.60 31.67 -6.70
C ASP A 98 -31.07 31.71 -6.84
N TRP A 99 -30.34 30.69 -6.37
CA TRP A 99 -28.88 30.65 -6.47
C TRP A 99 -28.40 30.66 -7.92
N VAL A 100 -27.46 31.55 -8.19
CA VAL A 100 -26.72 31.56 -9.45
C VAL A 100 -25.61 30.52 -9.43
N GLN A 101 -25.05 30.20 -10.60
CA GLN A 101 -24.13 29.07 -10.76
C GLN A 101 -22.89 29.16 -9.87
N TRP A 102 -22.33 30.36 -9.64
CA TRP A 102 -21.12 30.50 -8.83
C TRP A 102 -21.40 30.27 -7.34
N GLU A 103 -22.58 30.63 -6.83
CA GLU A 103 -23.00 30.35 -5.45
C GLU A 103 -23.15 28.85 -5.22
N LYS A 104 -23.76 28.15 -6.19
CA LYS A 104 -23.85 26.68 -6.19
C LYS A 104 -22.46 26.05 -6.16
N ASN A 105 -21.53 26.55 -6.97
CA ASN A 105 -20.16 26.05 -7.01
C ASN A 105 -19.43 26.30 -5.68
N GLU A 106 -19.56 27.49 -5.09
CA GLU A 106 -18.95 27.80 -3.79
C GLU A 106 -19.50 26.89 -2.68
N PHE A 107 -20.81 26.63 -2.68
CA PHE A 107 -21.43 25.70 -1.74
C PHE A 107 -20.90 24.27 -1.90
N ILE A 108 -20.80 23.78 -3.14
CA ILE A 108 -20.23 22.46 -3.46
C ILE A 108 -18.77 22.36 -2.99
N VAL A 109 -17.98 23.43 -3.12
CA VAL A 109 -16.60 23.48 -2.60
C VAL A 109 -16.59 23.32 -1.08
N LYS A 110 -17.44 24.03 -0.34
CA LYS A 110 -17.54 23.91 1.12
C LYS A 110 -17.96 22.50 1.57
N VAL A 111 -18.83 21.83 0.81
CA VAL A 111 -19.19 20.43 1.08
C VAL A 111 -17.99 19.51 0.85
N ARG A 112 -17.23 19.72 -0.23
CA ARG A 112 -15.99 18.95 -0.50
C ARG A 112 -14.95 19.17 0.61
N GLU A 113 -14.78 20.37 1.11
CA GLU A 113 -13.88 20.65 2.25
C GLU A 113 -14.23 19.83 3.49
N ARG A 114 -15.53 19.72 3.81
CA ARG A 114 -16.00 18.89 4.93
C ARG A 114 -15.76 17.40 4.70
N ILE A 115 -15.99 16.92 3.48
CA ILE A 115 -15.69 15.53 3.09
C ILE A 115 -14.20 15.23 3.27
N MET A 116 -13.32 16.13 2.83
CA MET A 116 -11.88 15.96 2.99
C MET A 116 -11.45 16.04 4.46
N ALA A 117 -12.10 16.87 5.29
CA ALA A 117 -11.87 16.90 6.72
C ALA A 117 -12.25 15.56 7.40
N ASN A 118 -13.35 14.93 6.97
CA ASN A 118 -13.76 13.61 7.45
C ASN A 118 -12.76 12.52 7.07
N LEU A 119 -12.24 12.55 5.83
CA LEU A 119 -11.16 11.65 5.42
C LEU A 119 -9.92 11.88 6.29
N HIS A 120 -9.52 13.14 6.50
CA HIS A 120 -8.33 13.46 7.27
C HIS A 120 -8.40 12.98 8.72
N ARG A 121 -9.56 13.17 9.34
CA ARG A 121 -9.86 12.65 10.69
C ARG A 121 -9.79 11.12 10.75
N THR A 122 -10.26 10.45 9.71
CA THR A 122 -10.32 8.98 9.67
C THR A 122 -8.97 8.36 9.37
N CYS A 123 -8.17 8.99 8.51
CA CYS A 123 -6.92 8.43 8.00
C CYS A 123 -5.75 9.43 8.06
N PRO A 124 -5.37 9.89 9.27
CA PRO A 124 -4.47 11.03 9.45
C PRO A 124 -3.07 10.85 8.83
N ASN A 125 -2.63 9.60 8.67
CA ASN A 125 -1.30 9.25 8.14
C ASN A 125 -1.29 8.93 6.64
N MET A 126 -2.40 9.09 5.94
CA MET A 126 -2.48 8.77 4.51
C MET A 126 -1.55 9.69 3.69
N PRO A 127 -0.89 9.17 2.64
CA PRO A 127 -0.01 9.97 1.80
C PRO A 127 -0.73 11.11 1.09
N ARG A 128 -0.05 12.27 0.95
CA ARG A 128 -0.62 13.49 0.34
C ARG A 128 -1.11 13.27 -1.10
N ASN A 129 -0.42 12.44 -1.88
CA ASN A 129 -0.85 12.10 -3.24
C ASN A 129 -2.19 11.36 -3.23
N VAL A 130 -2.34 10.36 -2.35
CA VAL A 130 -3.58 9.59 -2.22
C VAL A 130 -4.75 10.48 -1.76
N TYR A 131 -4.50 11.41 -0.83
CA TYR A 131 -5.47 12.46 -0.49
C TYR A 131 -5.88 13.30 -1.71
N GLY A 132 -4.89 13.71 -2.51
CA GLY A 132 -5.10 14.46 -3.74
C GLY A 132 -5.98 13.71 -4.72
N ASP A 133 -5.68 12.43 -4.96
CA ASP A 133 -6.41 11.59 -5.90
C ASP A 133 -7.86 11.34 -5.42
N TYR A 134 -8.04 11.03 -4.13
CA TYR A 134 -9.37 10.90 -3.53
C TYR A 134 -10.19 12.20 -3.65
N SER A 135 -9.54 13.36 -3.52
CA SER A 135 -10.19 14.67 -3.63
C SER A 135 -10.66 15.01 -5.04
N GLN A 136 -10.30 14.23 -6.07
CA GLN A 136 -10.77 14.42 -7.45
C GLN A 136 -12.03 13.62 -7.77
N ALA A 137 -12.49 12.75 -6.87
CA ALA A 137 -13.71 11.98 -7.09
C ALA A 137 -14.92 12.92 -7.32
N ASN A 138 -15.89 12.42 -8.11
CA ASN A 138 -17.16 13.11 -8.26
C ASN A 138 -17.80 13.26 -6.87
N ILE A 139 -18.37 14.45 -6.60
CA ILE A 139 -18.92 14.73 -5.28
C ILE A 139 -20.02 13.72 -4.88
N THR A 140 -20.79 13.22 -5.84
CA THR A 140 -21.85 12.23 -5.58
C THR A 140 -21.30 10.84 -5.27
N SER A 141 -20.04 10.55 -5.62
CA SER A 141 -19.42 9.25 -5.36
C SER A 141 -19.02 9.05 -3.90
N TYR A 142 -18.94 10.12 -3.09
CA TYR A 142 -18.53 10.03 -1.67
C TYR A 142 -19.55 9.31 -0.76
N SER A 143 -20.75 9.01 -1.25
CA SER A 143 -21.73 8.13 -0.56
C SER A 143 -21.56 6.64 -0.92
N SER A 144 -20.60 6.31 -1.79
CA SER A 144 -20.34 4.95 -2.28
C SER A 144 -18.85 4.60 -2.17
N THR A 145 -18.49 3.36 -2.47
CA THR A 145 -17.08 2.97 -2.58
C THR A 145 -16.41 3.76 -3.70
N ILE A 146 -15.29 4.41 -3.40
CA ILE A 146 -14.49 5.12 -4.39
C ILE A 146 -13.34 4.21 -4.83
N HIS A 147 -13.22 4.03 -6.15
CA HIS A 147 -12.14 3.28 -6.78
C HIS A 147 -11.13 4.23 -7.42
N ILE A 148 -9.84 4.04 -7.12
CA ILE A 148 -8.73 4.79 -7.72
C ILE A 148 -7.69 3.81 -8.24
N ASP A 149 -7.47 3.82 -9.56
CA ASP A 149 -6.54 2.92 -10.23
C ASP A 149 -5.12 3.51 -10.30
N TYR A 150 -4.14 2.68 -9.95
CA TYR A 150 -2.71 2.94 -10.09
C TYR A 150 -2.14 1.89 -11.04
N THR A 151 -1.62 2.29 -12.21
CA THR A 151 -1.29 1.34 -13.29
C THR A 151 0.20 1.06 -13.47
N TYR A 152 1.08 1.92 -12.96
CA TYR A 152 2.54 1.79 -13.09
C TYR A 152 3.26 2.41 -11.88
N ASP A 153 2.79 2.09 -10.69
CA ASP A 153 3.41 2.60 -9.47
C ASP A 153 4.74 1.89 -9.22
N ASN A 154 5.77 2.64 -8.85
CA ASN A 154 7.10 2.11 -8.60
C ASN A 154 7.30 1.94 -7.10
N LEU A 155 7.11 0.71 -6.63
CA LEU A 155 7.31 0.36 -5.23
C LEU A 155 8.75 -0.07 -5.00
N ARG A 156 9.51 0.78 -4.30
CA ARG A 156 10.85 0.41 -3.83
C ARG A 156 10.75 -0.44 -2.57
N MET A 157 11.53 -1.50 -2.54
CA MET A 157 11.56 -2.44 -1.42
C MET A 157 12.99 -2.77 -1.02
N VAL A 158 13.19 -2.96 0.28
CA VAL A 158 14.45 -3.44 0.87
C VAL A 158 14.20 -4.76 1.59
N LYS A 159 15.15 -5.69 1.49
CA LYS A 159 15.10 -6.96 2.22
C LYS A 159 15.53 -6.73 3.66
N SER A 160 14.67 -7.11 4.60
CA SER A 160 14.93 -7.12 6.03
C SER A 160 14.95 -8.56 6.55
N ASP A 161 15.27 -8.72 7.85
CA ASP A 161 15.18 -10.02 8.54
C ASP A 161 13.74 -10.60 8.52
N ASN A 162 12.73 -9.73 8.40
CA ASN A 162 11.32 -10.08 8.39
C ASN A 162 10.71 -10.11 6.97
N GLY A 163 11.55 -10.22 5.93
CA GLY A 163 11.12 -10.19 4.53
C GLY A 163 11.26 -8.81 3.89
N TRP A 164 10.63 -8.63 2.74
CA TRP A 164 10.69 -7.37 1.99
C TRP A 164 9.75 -6.31 2.55
N VAL A 165 10.25 -5.10 2.72
CA VAL A 165 9.48 -3.94 3.20
C VAL A 165 9.61 -2.76 2.24
N GLY A 166 8.55 -1.97 2.10
CA GLY A 166 8.58 -0.73 1.32
C GLY A 166 9.45 0.34 1.97
N ILE A 167 10.10 1.17 1.16
CA ILE A 167 10.96 2.29 1.61
C ILE A 167 10.60 3.60 0.92
#